data_AF-A0A4R0XWA5-F1
#
_entry.id   AF-A0A4R0XWA5-F1
#
_cell.length_a   1.000
_cell.length_b   1.000
_cell.length_c   1.000
_cell.angle_alpha   90.00
_cell.angle_beta   90.00
_cell.angle_gamma   90.00
#
_symmetry.space_group_name_H-M   'P 1'
#
loop_
_entity.id
_entity.type
_entity.pdbx_description
1 polymer ?
#
loop_
_entity_poly.entity_id
_entity_poly.type
_entity_poly.pdbx_seq_one_letter_code
_entity_poly.pdbx_strand_id
1 'polypeptide(L)'
;MSGNRYGDHGIERKVWDNYFGVVNEARDAFGHRIIWTHYDRTTQFGWTLDHIWPKNPWKAKRRGSDNYKNLQPLCIRCNKEKINEMSGYVDGQFFSITPASQKISNNGEIKMNGRMEVEDEIQTIY
;
A
#
# COMPACT_ATOMS: atom_id res chain seq x y z
N MET A 1 6.08 36.15 -9.48
CA MET A 1 5.93 35.36 -8.24
C MET A 1 5.12 34.12 -8.57
N SER A 2 5.78 32.99 -8.87
CA SER A 2 5.11 31.75 -9.26
C SER A 2 4.62 31.00 -8.03
N GLY A 3 3.31 30.87 -7.90
CA GLY A 3 2.64 30.24 -6.78
C GLY A 3 3.01 28.77 -6.63
N ASN A 4 3.59 28.43 -5.48
CA ASN A 4 3.74 27.08 -4.99
C ASN A 4 2.35 26.46 -4.77
N ARG A 5 1.91 25.60 -5.69
CA ARG A 5 0.78 24.70 -5.47
C ARG A 5 1.31 23.42 -4.79
N TYR A 6 1.59 23.51 -3.49
CA TYR A 6 1.82 22.36 -2.61
C TYR A 6 0.58 22.19 -1.70
N GLY A 7 -0.60 22.00 -2.30
CA GLY A 7 -1.81 21.66 -1.56
C GLY A 7 -1.81 20.16 -1.21
N ASP A 8 -2.20 19.84 0.01
CA ASP A 8 -2.55 18.48 0.50
C ASP A 8 -1.46 17.39 0.48
N HIS A 9 -0.30 17.62 1.12
CA HIS A 9 0.76 16.59 1.27
C HIS A 9 0.93 16.02 2.69
N GLY A 10 -0.02 16.27 3.59
CA GLY A 10 0.16 15.97 5.01
C GLY A 10 0.16 14.48 5.34
N ILE A 11 -0.74 13.70 4.75
CA ILE A 11 -0.88 12.26 5.05
C ILE A 11 -0.02 11.42 4.12
N GLU A 12 0.12 11.83 2.86
CA GLU A 12 0.97 11.26 1.83
C GLU A 12 2.41 11.21 2.31
N ARG A 13 2.92 12.33 2.86
CA ARG A 13 4.29 12.39 3.37
C ARG A 13 4.47 11.50 4.59
N LYS A 14 3.49 11.50 5.51
CA LYS A 14 3.51 10.63 6.69
C LYS A 14 3.51 9.15 6.31
N VAL A 15 2.68 8.75 5.35
CA VAL A 15 2.60 7.37 4.87
C VAL A 15 3.90 7.00 4.14
N TRP A 16 4.39 7.85 3.25
CA TRP A 16 5.65 7.65 2.53
C TRP A 16 6.84 7.48 3.49
N ASP A 17 7.02 8.41 4.43
CA ASP A 17 8.13 8.37 5.39
C ASP A 17 8.01 7.18 6.34
N ASN A 18 6.78 6.78 6.72
CA ASN A 18 6.56 5.58 7.52
C ASN A 18 6.89 4.29 6.77
N TYR A 19 6.72 4.27 5.44
CA TYR A 19 7.00 3.11 4.60
C TYR A 19 8.46 2.99 4.18
N PHE A 20 9.04 4.09 3.71
CA PHE A 20 10.35 4.09 3.04
C PHE A 20 11.41 4.91 3.77
N GLY A 21 11.02 5.69 4.79
CA GLY A 21 11.87 6.72 5.38
C GLY A 21 11.97 7.97 4.51
N VAL A 22 12.91 8.86 4.86
CA VAL A 22 13.11 10.14 4.18
C VAL A 22 13.88 9.95 2.87
N VAL A 23 13.20 9.42 1.85
CA VAL A 23 13.75 9.19 0.51
C VAL A 23 12.87 9.84 -0.57
N ASN A 24 13.44 10.09 -1.75
CA ASN A 24 12.71 10.66 -2.89
C ASN A 24 12.19 9.59 -3.88
N GLU A 25 12.68 8.36 -3.76
CA GLU A 25 12.27 7.23 -4.58
C GLU A 25 12.30 5.94 -3.77
N ALA A 26 11.45 5.00 -4.15
CA ALA A 26 11.34 3.70 -3.51
C ALA A 26 10.79 2.66 -4.50
N ARG A 27 10.68 1.41 -4.04
CA ARG A 27 9.90 0.37 -4.72
C ARG A 27 8.63 0.08 -3.91
N ASP A 28 7.50 -0.04 -4.59
CA ASP A 28 6.25 -0.44 -3.95
C ASP A 28 6.20 -1.95 -3.63
N ALA A 29 5.06 -2.43 -3.11
CA ALA A 29 4.88 -3.82 -2.74
C ALA A 29 5.07 -4.81 -3.89
N PHE A 30 4.80 -4.39 -5.13
CA PHE A 30 4.96 -5.21 -6.35
C PHE A 30 6.30 -4.99 -7.05
N GLY A 31 7.23 -4.26 -6.41
CA GLY A 31 8.57 -4.01 -6.93
C GLY A 31 8.68 -2.87 -7.94
N HIS A 32 7.62 -2.12 -8.20
CA HIS A 32 7.64 -0.97 -9.13
C HIS A 32 8.33 0.23 -8.51
N ARG A 33 9.21 0.87 -9.30
CA ARG A 33 9.85 2.12 -8.90
C ARG A 33 8.82 3.27 -8.88
N ILE A 34 8.74 3.97 -7.76
CA ILE A 34 7.87 5.13 -7.55
C ILE A 34 8.69 6.33 -7.06
N ILE A 35 8.31 7.53 -7.47
CA ILE A 35 9.01 8.78 -7.13
C ILE A 35 8.08 9.70 -6.34
N TRP A 36 8.54 10.23 -5.21
CA TRP A 36 7.77 11.08 -4.30
C TRP A 36 7.00 12.19 -5.03
N THR A 37 7.67 12.93 -5.91
CA THR A 37 7.09 14.06 -6.66
C THR A 37 6.08 13.65 -7.74
N HIS A 38 5.89 12.35 -7.97
CA HIS A 38 4.93 11.77 -8.92
C HIS A 38 3.63 11.27 -8.26
N TYR A 39 3.34 11.70 -7.03
CA TYR A 39 2.06 11.44 -6.38
C TYR A 39 0.86 11.83 -7.27
N ASP A 40 -0.09 10.90 -7.45
CA ASP A 40 -1.29 11.00 -8.30
C ASP A 40 -1.03 11.38 -9.77
N ARG A 41 0.19 11.17 -10.27
CA ARG A 41 0.53 11.39 -11.68
C ARG A 41 0.51 10.09 -12.47
N THR A 42 -0.23 10.04 -13.56
CA THR A 42 -0.26 8.89 -14.48
C THR A 42 1.02 8.78 -15.31
N THR A 43 2.12 8.37 -14.66
CA THR A 43 3.44 8.17 -15.24
C THR A 43 4.00 6.81 -14.81
N GLN A 44 5.07 6.33 -15.44
CA GLN A 44 5.73 5.07 -15.05
C GLN A 44 6.25 5.07 -13.59
N PHE A 45 6.41 6.24 -12.97
CA PHE A 45 6.83 6.39 -11.56
C PHE A 45 5.69 6.87 -10.66
N GLY A 46 4.48 6.93 -11.21
CA GLY A 46 3.28 7.42 -10.57
C GLY A 46 2.80 6.51 -9.47
N TRP A 47 2.44 7.10 -8.33
CA TRP A 47 1.94 6.35 -7.18
C TRP A 47 0.79 7.09 -6.51
N THR A 48 0.00 6.35 -5.75
CA THR A 48 -1.11 6.87 -4.96
C THR A 48 -1.18 6.14 -3.62
N LEU A 49 -2.09 6.57 -2.74
CA LEU A 49 -2.38 5.87 -1.49
C LEU A 49 -3.34 4.71 -1.75
N ASP A 50 -2.90 3.50 -1.45
CA ASP A 50 -3.73 2.29 -1.45
C ASP A 50 -4.19 1.96 -0.03
N HIS A 51 -5.47 1.62 0.11
CA HIS A 51 -5.95 0.98 1.32
C HIS A 51 -5.50 -0.48 1.31
N ILE A 52 -4.62 -0.84 2.25
CA ILE A 52 -4.09 -2.20 2.40
C ILE A 52 -5.26 -3.16 2.56
N TRP A 53 -6.10 -2.93 3.58
CA TRP A 53 -7.43 -3.52 3.65
C TRP A 53 -8.42 -2.62 2.89
N PRO A 54 -9.11 -3.11 1.86
CA PRO A 54 -10.13 -2.35 1.15
C PRO A 54 -11.26 -1.91 2.08
N LYS A 55 -11.83 -0.72 1.85
CA LYS A 55 -13.00 -0.23 2.61
C LYS A 55 -14.26 -1.06 2.33
N ASN A 56 -14.39 -1.57 1.11
CA ASN A 56 -15.55 -2.33 0.65
C ASN A 56 -15.08 -3.63 -0.04
N PRO A 57 -14.50 -4.58 0.71
CA PRO A 57 -13.99 -5.82 0.14
C PRO A 57 -15.15 -6.70 -0.31
N TRP A 58 -15.01 -7.33 -1.48
CA TRP A 58 -16.07 -8.15 -2.08
C TRP A 58 -16.33 -9.45 -1.29
N LYS A 59 -15.30 -9.95 -0.59
CA LYS A 59 -15.31 -11.29 0.02
C LYS A 59 -15.08 -11.30 1.54
N ALA A 60 -15.04 -10.15 2.22
CA ALA A 60 -14.69 -10.09 3.65
C ALA A 60 -15.77 -9.42 4.53
N LYS A 61 -15.92 -9.94 5.76
CA LYS A 61 -16.76 -9.35 6.82
C LYS A 61 -16.12 -8.12 7.49
N ARG A 62 -14.82 -7.89 7.28
CA ARG A 62 -14.04 -6.78 7.85
C ARG A 62 -13.70 -5.78 6.76
N ARG A 63 -13.75 -4.50 7.13
CA ARG A 63 -13.49 -3.36 6.24
C ARG A 63 -12.23 -2.64 6.72
N GLY A 64 -11.46 -2.13 5.77
CA GLY A 64 -10.37 -1.21 6.06
C GLY A 64 -10.87 0.13 6.58
N SER A 65 -9.93 0.93 7.09
CA SER A 65 -10.17 2.27 7.59
C SER A 65 -9.34 3.31 6.84
N ASP A 66 -9.69 4.58 6.96
CA ASP A 66 -8.91 5.72 6.45
C ASP A 66 -7.74 6.09 7.38
N ASN A 67 -7.45 5.27 8.39
CA ASN A 67 -6.30 5.49 9.24
C ASN A 67 -5.02 5.33 8.42
N TYR A 68 -4.07 6.24 8.59
CA TYR A 68 -2.78 6.20 7.88
C TYR A 68 -2.02 4.87 8.04
N LYS A 69 -2.29 4.09 9.10
CA LYS A 69 -1.74 2.73 9.30
C LYS A 69 -2.30 1.67 8.33
N ASN A 70 -3.42 1.94 7.68
CA ASN A 70 -4.04 1.10 6.66
C ASN A 70 -3.77 1.65 5.24
N LEU A 71 -2.88 2.64 5.11
CA LEU A 71 -2.51 3.22 3.83
C LEU A 71 -1.08 2.82 3.49
N GLN A 72 -0.85 2.55 2.20
CA GLN A 72 0.48 2.28 1.67
C GLN A 72 0.69 3.02 0.34
N PRO A 73 1.93 3.42 0.00
CA PRO A 73 2.26 3.88 -1.33
C PRO A 73 2.20 2.72 -2.33
N LEU A 74 1.49 2.89 -3.44
CA LEU A 74 1.37 1.87 -4.48
C LEU A 74 1.41 2.49 -5.87
N CYS A 75 1.98 1.80 -6.85
CA CYS A 75 1.93 2.25 -8.24
C CYS A 75 0.46 2.43 -8.69
N ILE A 76 0.15 3.49 -9.43
CA ILE A 76 -1.24 3.82 -9.80
C ILE A 76 -1.91 2.68 -10.56
N ARG A 77 -1.16 2.01 -11.45
CA ARG A 77 -1.67 0.86 -12.21
C ARG A 77 -2.01 -0.31 -11.29
N CYS A 78 -1.11 -0.65 -10.38
CA CYS A 78 -1.23 -1.72 -9.42
C CYS A 78 -2.44 -1.51 -8.49
N ASN A 79 -2.64 -0.27 -8.02
CA ASN A 79 -3.82 0.11 -7.24
C ASN A 79 -5.12 -0.13 -8.02
N LYS A 80 -5.16 0.25 -9.30
CA LYS A 80 -6.32 0.00 -10.17
C LYS A 80 -6.57 -1.48 -10.44
N GLU A 81 -5.52 -2.29 -10.58
CA GLU A 81 -5.63 -3.74 -10.78
C GLU A 81 -6.08 -4.47 -9.50
N LYS A 82 -5.57 -4.06 -8.33
CA LYS A 82 -5.96 -4.61 -7.02
C LYS A 82 -7.43 -4.35 -6.67
N ILE A 83 -7.98 -3.20 -7.08
CA ILE A 83 -9.37 -2.81 -6.83
C ILE A 83 -9.72 -2.88 -5.33
N ASN A 84 -10.54 -3.85 -4.93
CA ASN A 84 -11.02 -4.06 -3.57
C ASN A 84 -10.78 -5.52 -3.14
N GLU A 85 -9.75 -6.14 -3.72
CA GLU A 85 -9.40 -7.51 -3.44
C GLU A 85 -8.48 -7.63 -2.22
N MET A 86 -8.67 -8.72 -1.49
CA MET A 86 -7.87 -9.11 -0.33
C MET A 86 -6.74 -10.06 -0.73
N SER A 87 -6.84 -10.68 -1.89
CA SER A 87 -5.84 -11.54 -2.51
C SER A 87 -6.15 -11.68 -3.99
N GLY A 88 -5.12 -11.87 -4.81
CA GLY A 88 -5.26 -11.93 -6.27
C GLY A 88 -3.90 -11.82 -6.96
N TYR A 89 -3.92 -11.53 -8.25
CA TYR A 89 -2.71 -11.27 -9.03
C TYR A 89 -2.69 -9.82 -9.50
N VAL A 90 -1.57 -9.15 -9.29
CA VAL A 90 -1.28 -7.81 -9.84
C VAL A 90 0.07 -7.92 -10.52
N ASP A 91 0.14 -7.50 -11.78
CA ASP A 91 1.35 -7.61 -12.60
C ASP A 91 2.04 -8.99 -12.60
N GLY A 92 1.24 -10.07 -12.54
CA GLY A 92 1.75 -11.44 -12.51
C GLY A 92 2.27 -11.90 -11.14
N GLN A 93 2.27 -11.05 -10.12
CA GLN A 93 2.62 -11.41 -8.74
C GLN A 93 1.38 -11.68 -7.92
N PHE A 94 1.36 -12.82 -7.22
CA PHE A 94 0.30 -13.13 -6.28
C PHE A 94 0.46 -12.30 -5.00
N PHE A 95 -0.60 -11.64 -4.57
CA PHE A 95 -0.65 -10.97 -3.28
C PHE A 95 -1.72 -11.60 -2.40
N SER A 96 -1.47 -11.58 -1.10
CA SER A 96 -2.45 -11.93 -0.09
C SER A 96 -2.30 -11.01 1.11
N ILE A 97 -3.39 -10.32 1.45
CA ILE A 97 -3.46 -9.55 2.68
C ILE A 97 -3.91 -10.52 3.77
N THR A 98 -2.93 -11.17 4.39
CA THR A 98 -3.16 -11.89 5.63
C THR A 98 -3.39 -10.85 6.74
N PRO A 99 -4.35 -11.06 7.67
CA PRO A 99 -4.26 -10.38 8.94
C PRO A 99 -2.94 -10.83 9.54
N ALA A 100 -1.93 -9.94 9.56
CA ALA A 100 -0.67 -10.18 10.25
C ALA A 100 -1.02 -10.89 11.56
N SER A 101 -0.57 -12.14 11.71
CA SER A 101 -0.86 -13.03 12.84
C SER A 101 -1.19 -12.18 14.07
N GLN A 102 -2.44 -12.22 14.53
CA GLN A 102 -2.98 -11.31 15.56
C GLN A 102 -1.94 -11.03 16.64
N LYS A 103 -1.16 -9.95 16.51
CA LYS A 103 -0.32 -9.48 17.61
C LYS A 103 -1.25 -8.64 18.47
N ILE A 104 -1.99 -9.35 19.32
CA ILE A 104 -2.68 -8.78 20.47
C ILE A 104 -1.59 -8.05 21.25
N SER A 105 -1.66 -6.72 21.34
CA SER A 105 -0.76 -6.02 22.26
C SER A 105 -1.11 -6.39 23.70
N ASN A 106 -0.17 -6.23 24.63
CA ASN A 106 -0.34 -6.61 26.05
C ASN A 106 -1.60 -6.03 26.73
N ASN A 107 -2.27 -5.05 26.12
CA ASN A 107 -3.50 -4.41 26.57
C ASN A 107 -4.79 -4.91 25.85
N GLY A 108 -4.73 -5.96 25.04
CA GLY A 108 -5.89 -6.50 24.32
C GLY A 108 -6.26 -5.75 23.04
N GLU A 109 -5.52 -4.70 22.65
CA GLU A 109 -5.76 -4.01 21.37
C GLU A 109 -5.25 -4.84 20.19
N ILE A 110 -6.07 -4.96 19.16
CA ILE A 110 -5.66 -5.54 17.88
C ILE A 110 -4.83 -4.49 17.14
N LYS A 111 -3.51 -4.66 17.13
CA LYS A 111 -2.62 -3.84 16.30
C LYS A 111 -2.61 -4.37 14.87
N MET A 112 -3.46 -3.80 14.02
CA MET A 112 -3.36 -4.00 12.58
C MET A 112 -2.19 -3.19 12.04
N ASN A 113 -1.00 -3.81 12.03
CA ASN A 113 0.07 -3.36 11.15
C ASN A 113 -0.22 -3.99 9.78
N GLY A 114 -1.11 -3.37 9.01
CA GLY A 114 -1.35 -3.81 7.64
C GLY A 114 -0.05 -3.68 6.88
N ARG A 115 0.52 -4.79 6.44
CA ARG A 115 1.45 -4.81 5.32
C ARG A 115 0.88 -5.83 4.36
N MET A 116 0.81 -5.48 3.09
CA MET A 116 0.53 -6.46 2.04
C MET A 116 1.71 -7.42 2.02
N GLU A 117 1.44 -8.71 2.18
CA GLU A 117 2.43 -9.76 2.00
C GLU A 117 2.31 -10.22 0.54
N VAL A 118 3.40 -10.05 -0.21
CA VAL A 118 3.55 -10.62 -1.55
C VAL A 118 4.35 -11.90 -1.35
N GLU A 119 3.77 -13.03 -1.75
CA GLU A 119 4.50 -14.30 -1.74
C GLU A 119 5.39 -14.32 -2.98
N ASP A 120 6.71 -14.23 -2.78
CA ASP A 120 7.65 -14.63 -3.83
C ASP A 120 7.35 -16.11 -4.14
N GLU A 121 7.14 -16.43 -5.42
CA GLU A 121 6.92 -17.81 -5.87
C GLU A 121 7.91 -18.74 -5.16
N ILE A 122 7.38 -19.68 -4.37
CA ILE A 122 8.18 -20.78 -3.84
C ILE A 122 8.70 -21.53 -5.07
N GLN A 123 9.96 -21.30 -5.43
CA GLN A 123 10.69 -22.19 -6.33
C GLN A 123 10.64 -23.57 -5.70
N THR A 124 9.74 -24.40 -6.21
CA THR A 124 9.69 -25.81 -5.85
C THR A 124 10.92 -26.42 -6.50
N ILE A 125 11.98 -26.60 -5.70
CA ILE A 125 13.14 -27.39 -6.11
C ILE A 125 12.63 -28.84 -6.18
N TYR A 126 12.62 -29.40 -7.38
CA TYR A 126 12.26 -30.79 -7.68
C TYR A 126 13.17 -31.78 -6.98
#